data_AF-A0A962MS11-F1
#
_entry.id   AF-A0A962MS11-F1
#
_cell.length_a   1.000
_cell.length_b   1.000
_cell.length_c   1.000
_cell.angle_alpha   90.00
_cell.angle_beta   90.00
_cell.angle_gamma   90.00
#
_symmetry.space_group_name_H-M   'P 1'
#
loop_
_entity.id
_entity.type
_entity.pdbx_description
1 polymer ?
#
loop_
_entity_poly.entity_id
_entity_poly.type
_entity_poly.pdbx_seq_one_letter_code
_entity_poly.pdbx_strand_id
1 'polypeptide(L)'
;MILVYTIRVNIKRKNVVASFDFVESTSRAYRFVWDRRVDVVRFSAMVLVLKILFFVGFVAFDIQKEALRQGLLLLPIFFMEGWVIATLVIMALHAYEAQSKVRRSILPPAEDTARNIKASMIVYVLIKLMLSFVVGSAYEGQQVIPDAPPPEPNLQTFVLAVVMIAFLIWAFRFLWIYIPVVMGQSVRTYLIRFRAYSDSFPLLGVWVLCFVPVILFMILISEFYGMIMGGLGVGDSSIVFETGMAVIQAFIDFVLSLVSSLAVAYGMYSVFNNENKKTDIW
;
A
#
# COMPACT_ATOMS: atom_id res chain seq x y z
N MET A 1 3.72 10.74 -42.45
CA MET A 1 3.12 9.41 -42.73
C MET A 1 3.33 8.55 -41.48
N ILE A 2 2.36 8.54 -40.55
CA ILE A 2 2.49 7.86 -39.26
C ILE A 2 1.95 6.44 -39.43
N LEU A 3 2.84 5.45 -39.49
CA LEU A 3 2.47 4.04 -39.57
C LEU A 3 1.95 3.59 -38.19
N VAL A 4 0.63 3.56 -38.04
CA VAL A 4 -0.04 2.97 -36.87
C VAL A 4 0.01 1.44 -37.02
N TYR A 5 1.09 0.83 -36.55
CA TYR A 5 1.19 -0.63 -36.43
C TYR A 5 0.18 -1.11 -35.39
N THR A 6 -0.98 -1.54 -35.87
CA THR A 6 -1.97 -2.23 -35.04
C THR A 6 -1.49 -3.65 -34.82
N ILE A 7 -0.73 -3.89 -33.76
CA ILE A 7 -0.33 -5.24 -33.34
C ILE A 7 -1.59 -5.97 -32.84
N ARG A 8 -2.21 -6.79 -33.70
CA ARG A 8 -3.22 -7.77 -33.28
C ARG A 8 -2.52 -8.90 -32.53
N VAL A 9 -2.43 -8.77 -31.21
CA VAL A 9 -2.01 -9.87 -30.34
C VAL A 9 -3.16 -10.87 -30.28
N ASN A 10 -3.04 -11.99 -31.00
CA ASN A 10 -4.00 -13.10 -30.95
C ASN A 10 -3.78 -13.92 -29.66
N ILE A 11 -4.36 -13.47 -28.55
CA ILE A 11 -4.25 -14.14 -27.25
C ILE A 11 -5.27 -15.29 -27.22
N LYS A 12 -4.84 -16.52 -27.53
CA LYS A 12 -5.58 -17.75 -27.14
C LYS A 12 -5.67 -17.77 -25.60
N ARG A 13 -6.77 -17.28 -25.05
CA ARG A 13 -7.01 -17.18 -23.60
C ARG A 13 -7.32 -18.55 -23.03
N LYS A 14 -6.31 -19.20 -22.46
CA LYS A 14 -6.56 -20.17 -21.39
C LYS A 14 -6.92 -19.33 -20.15
N ASN A 15 -8.06 -19.58 -19.52
CA ASN A 15 -8.47 -18.91 -18.26
C ASN A 15 -7.52 -19.35 -17.14
N VAL A 16 -6.32 -18.78 -17.11
CA VAL A 16 -5.36 -19.00 -16.04
C VAL A 16 -5.60 -17.89 -15.02
N VAL A 17 -6.03 -18.29 -13.83
CA VAL A 17 -6.15 -17.40 -12.66
C VAL A 17 -4.77 -16.80 -12.40
N ALA A 18 -4.70 -15.50 -12.12
CA ALA A 18 -3.43 -14.84 -11.83
C ALA A 18 -2.99 -15.20 -10.40
N SER A 19 -2.31 -16.34 -10.26
CA SER A 19 -1.71 -16.77 -8.99
C SER A 19 -0.21 -16.53 -8.99
N PHE A 20 0.32 -16.10 -7.85
CA PHE A 20 1.74 -16.01 -7.58
C PHE A 20 2.00 -16.44 -6.14
N ASP A 21 3.23 -16.85 -5.85
CA ASP A 21 3.63 -17.22 -4.49
C ASP A 21 3.80 -15.94 -3.64
N PHE A 22 2.77 -15.67 -2.83
CA PHE A 22 2.74 -14.48 -1.96
C PHE A 22 3.75 -14.57 -0.81
N VAL A 23 4.13 -15.78 -0.37
CA VAL A 23 5.16 -15.99 0.66
C VAL A 23 6.52 -15.64 0.10
N GLU A 24 6.85 -16.15 -1.08
CA GLU A 24 8.11 -15.86 -1.75
C GLU A 24 8.23 -14.37 -2.09
N SER A 25 7.16 -13.76 -2.60
CA SER A 25 7.14 -12.33 -2.94
C SER A 25 7.37 -11.45 -1.71
N THR A 26 6.74 -11.79 -0.58
CA THR A 26 6.93 -11.11 0.70
C THR A 26 8.36 -11.29 1.24
N SER A 27 8.87 -12.52 1.21
CA SER A 27 10.25 -12.83 1.65
C SER A 27 11.29 -12.03 0.85
N ARG A 28 11.10 -11.93 -0.48
CA ARG A 28 11.97 -11.13 -1.35
C ARG A 28 11.93 -9.64 -1.05
N ALA A 29 10.75 -9.09 -0.75
CA ALA A 29 10.62 -7.69 -0.34
C ALA A 29 11.43 -7.40 0.94
N TYR A 30 11.30 -8.25 1.95
CA TYR A 30 12.09 -8.11 3.18
C TYR A 30 13.59 -8.24 2.95
N ARG A 31 14.02 -9.23 2.15
CA ARG A 31 15.44 -9.39 1.79
C ARG A 31 15.97 -8.16 1.07
N PHE A 32 15.24 -7.64 0.08
CA PHE A 32 15.64 -6.43 -0.62
C PHE A 32 15.79 -5.23 0.32
N VAL A 33 14.81 -5.00 1.20
CA VAL A 33 14.85 -3.91 2.19
C VAL A 33 16.04 -4.06 3.12
N TRP A 34 16.37 -5.28 3.55
CA TRP A 34 17.51 -5.56 4.43
C TRP A 34 18.86 -5.37 3.74
N ASP A 35 19.02 -5.95 2.55
CA ASP A 35 20.25 -5.90 1.77
C ASP A 35 20.56 -4.47 1.33
N ARG A 36 19.53 -3.69 1.01
CA ARG A 36 19.61 -2.28 0.58
C ARG A 36 19.21 -1.29 1.66
N ARG A 37 19.25 -1.65 2.94
CA ARG A 37 18.75 -0.83 4.06
C ARG A 37 19.29 0.61 4.08
N VAL A 38 20.56 0.81 3.72
CA VAL A 38 21.17 2.15 3.69
C VAL A 38 20.55 3.01 2.59
N ASP A 39 20.39 2.46 1.40
CA ASP A 39 19.76 3.15 0.27
C ASP A 39 18.28 3.43 0.60
N VAL A 40 17.56 2.42 1.11
CA VAL A 40 16.14 2.54 1.50
C VAL A 40 15.95 3.62 2.56
N VAL A 41 16.75 3.64 3.62
CA VAL A 41 16.70 4.66 4.67
C VAL A 41 17.02 6.04 4.10
N ARG A 42 18.05 6.15 3.25
CA ARG A 42 18.44 7.43 2.64
C ARG A 42 17.31 8.04 1.81
N PHE A 43 16.62 7.25 0.99
CA PHE A 43 15.47 7.73 0.21
C PHE A 43 14.26 8.02 1.11
N SER A 44 14.03 7.20 2.13
CA SER A 44 12.84 7.27 2.99
C SER A 44 12.92 8.37 4.05
N ALA A 45 14.12 8.76 4.48
CA ALA A 45 14.32 9.70 5.58
C ALA A 45 13.59 11.03 5.33
N MET A 46 13.65 11.56 4.11
CA MET A 46 12.97 12.81 3.76
C MET A 46 11.45 12.69 3.90
N VAL A 47 10.86 11.59 3.44
CA VAL A 47 9.42 11.33 3.55
C VAL A 47 9.01 11.18 5.01
N LEU A 48 9.77 10.42 5.79
CA LEU A 48 9.52 10.20 7.21
C LEU A 48 9.57 11.49 8.01
N VAL A 49 10.61 12.32 7.81
CA VAL A 49 10.72 13.63 8.49
C VAL A 49 9.52 14.50 8.17
N LEU A 50 9.15 14.61 6.88
CA LEU A 50 8.00 15.42 6.49
C LEU A 50 6.70 14.86 7.09
N LYS A 51 6.50 13.55 7.05
CA LYS A 51 5.30 12.89 7.61
C LYS A 51 5.19 13.11 9.11
N ILE A 52 6.29 12.97 9.84
CA ILE A 52 6.37 13.26 11.27
C ILE A 52 5.99 14.73 11.52
N LEU A 53 6.58 15.69 10.81
CA LEU A 53 6.26 17.11 10.99
C LEU A 53 4.78 17.43 10.80
N PHE A 54 4.12 16.84 9.79
CA PHE A 54 2.68 17.03 9.58
C PHE A 54 1.83 16.38 10.68
N PHE A 55 2.16 15.15 11.10
CA PHE A 55 1.43 14.47 12.17
C PHE A 55 1.57 15.21 13.50
N VAL A 56 2.77 15.68 13.85
CA VAL A 56 3.00 16.56 15.01
C VAL A 56 2.18 17.85 14.86
N GLY A 57 2.16 18.45 13.67
CA GLY A 57 1.33 19.62 13.38
C GLY A 57 -0.16 19.35 13.62
N PHE A 58 -0.69 18.21 13.17
CA PHE A 58 -2.10 17.86 13.39
C PHE A 58 -2.46 17.72 14.86
N VAL A 59 -1.55 17.16 15.67
CA VAL A 59 -1.70 17.10 17.13
C VAL A 59 -1.66 18.51 17.72
N ALA A 60 -0.64 19.32 17.36
CA ALA A 60 -0.45 20.65 17.91
C ALA A 60 -1.60 21.63 17.61
N PHE A 61 -2.27 21.47 16.47
CA PHE A 61 -3.40 22.31 16.05
C PHE A 61 -4.78 21.68 16.33
N ASP A 62 -4.88 20.55 17.04
CA ASP A 62 -6.11 19.77 17.28
C ASP A 62 -6.92 19.46 15.99
N ILE A 63 -6.21 19.24 14.88
CA ILE A 63 -6.83 18.87 13.58
C ILE A 63 -7.10 17.35 13.54
N GLN A 64 -6.74 16.62 14.59
CA GLN A 64 -6.88 15.16 14.69
C GLN A 64 -8.31 14.65 14.45
N LYS A 65 -9.33 15.46 14.77
CA LYS A 65 -10.75 15.10 14.63
C LYS A 65 -11.26 15.22 13.20
N GLU A 66 -10.60 16.02 12.36
CA GLU A 66 -11.04 16.32 10.99
C GLU A 66 -10.30 15.43 9.98
N ALA A 67 -10.64 14.13 9.93
CA ALA A 67 -9.96 13.14 9.09
C ALA A 67 -9.91 13.53 7.59
N LEU A 68 -10.99 14.12 7.06
CA LEU A 68 -11.03 14.61 5.67
C LEU A 68 -10.01 15.73 5.42
N ARG A 69 -9.90 16.67 6.36
CA ARG A 69 -8.95 17.79 6.27
C ARG A 69 -7.52 17.30 6.36
N GLN A 70 -7.23 16.34 7.24
CA GLN A 70 -5.91 15.72 7.31
C GLN A 70 -5.52 15.07 5.99
N GLY A 71 -6.43 14.32 5.36
CA GLY A 71 -6.18 13.70 4.05
C GLY A 71 -5.75 14.71 2.98
N LEU A 72 -6.39 15.89 2.95
CA LEU A 72 -6.03 16.97 2.03
C LEU A 72 -4.71 17.64 2.40
N LEU A 73 -4.45 17.87 3.69
CA LEU A 73 -3.20 18.47 4.16
C LEU A 73 -1.99 17.54 3.94
N LEU A 74 -2.19 16.22 3.97
CA LEU A 74 -1.14 15.22 3.70
C LEU A 74 -0.79 15.06 2.21
N LEU A 75 -1.48 15.76 1.31
CA LEU A 75 -1.26 15.64 -0.13
C LEU A 75 0.21 15.81 -0.56
N PRO A 76 0.99 16.78 -0.06
CA PRO A 76 2.42 16.89 -0.39
C PRO A 76 3.23 15.66 0.04
N ILE A 77 2.87 15.06 1.18
CA ILE A 77 3.51 13.83 1.67
C ILE A 77 3.13 12.65 0.78
N PHE A 78 1.87 12.54 0.33
CA PHE A 78 1.46 11.46 -0.56
C PHE A 78 2.22 11.49 -1.89
N PHE A 79 2.53 12.68 -2.43
CA PHE A 79 3.39 12.80 -3.61
C PHE A 79 4.81 12.28 -3.33
N MET A 80 5.42 12.70 -2.22
CA MET A 80 6.76 12.26 -1.85
C MET A 80 6.83 10.76 -1.54
N GLU A 81 5.83 10.23 -0.82
CA GLU A 81 5.70 8.80 -0.51
C GLU A 81 5.53 7.98 -1.80
N GLY A 82 4.63 8.41 -2.70
CA GLY A 82 4.44 7.76 -4.00
C GLY A 82 5.70 7.78 -4.88
N TRP A 83 6.45 8.89 -4.88
CA TRP A 83 7.72 9.01 -5.60
C TRP A 83 8.78 8.05 -5.05
N VAL A 84 8.99 8.02 -3.73
CA VAL A 84 9.97 7.13 -3.09
C VAL A 84 9.58 5.67 -3.30
N ILE A 85 8.32 5.30 -3.07
CA ILE A 85 7.85 3.92 -3.26
C ILE A 85 8.03 3.49 -4.72
N ALA A 86 7.63 4.30 -5.70
CA ALA A 86 7.80 3.97 -7.12
C ALA A 86 9.29 3.80 -7.48
N THR A 87 10.16 4.66 -6.96
CA THR A 87 11.61 4.59 -7.18
C THR A 87 12.22 3.33 -6.57
N LEU A 88 11.82 2.96 -5.35
CA LEU A 88 12.29 1.75 -4.70
C LEU A 88 11.74 0.49 -5.38
N VAL A 89 10.49 0.50 -5.83
CA VAL A 89 9.89 -0.60 -6.60
C VAL A 89 10.66 -0.83 -7.90
N ILE A 90 10.94 0.21 -8.69
CA ILE A 90 11.67 0.01 -9.94
C ILE A 90 13.11 -0.47 -9.67
N MET A 91 13.77 0.06 -8.65
CA MET A 91 15.11 -0.40 -8.23
C MET A 91 15.11 -1.87 -7.82
N ALA A 92 14.09 -2.30 -7.06
CA ALA A 92 13.92 -3.68 -6.60
C ALA A 92 13.67 -4.65 -7.75
N LEU A 93 12.86 -4.25 -8.72
CA LEU A 93 12.56 -5.05 -9.91
C LEU A 93 13.77 -5.15 -10.85
N HIS A 94 14.51 -4.06 -11.07
CA HIS A 94 15.75 -4.09 -11.87
C HIS A 94 16.82 -4.98 -11.22
N ALA A 95 16.99 -4.90 -9.90
CA ALA A 95 17.92 -5.76 -9.17
C ALA A 95 17.54 -7.25 -9.27
N TYR A 96 16.24 -7.55 -9.20
CA TYR A 96 15.73 -8.91 -9.39
C TYR A 96 15.87 -9.39 -10.83
N GLU A 97 15.60 -8.54 -11.82
CA GLU A 97 15.79 -8.88 -13.22
C GLU A 97 17.27 -9.19 -13.53
N ALA A 98 18.22 -8.43 -12.98
CA ALA A 98 19.65 -8.69 -13.16
C ALA A 98 20.09 -10.05 -12.59
N GLN A 99 19.40 -10.55 -11.56
CA GLN A 99 19.69 -11.85 -10.95
C GLN A 99 18.92 -13.01 -11.62
N SER A 100 17.74 -12.72 -12.15
CA SER A 100 16.88 -13.72 -12.78
C SER A 100 17.26 -13.88 -14.25
N LYS A 101 17.33 -15.12 -14.75
CA LYS A 101 17.63 -15.41 -16.16
C LYS A 101 16.41 -15.15 -17.07
N VAL A 102 15.72 -14.03 -16.86
CA VAL A 102 14.51 -13.67 -17.60
C VAL A 102 14.91 -13.32 -19.03
N ARG A 103 14.20 -13.92 -19.99
CA ARG A 103 14.58 -13.86 -21.42
C ARG A 103 14.17 -12.56 -22.10
N ARG A 104 13.26 -11.78 -21.51
CA ARG A 104 12.78 -10.48 -22.00
C ARG A 104 12.41 -9.58 -20.83
N SER A 105 12.98 -8.38 -20.80
CA SER A 105 12.59 -7.35 -19.84
C SER A 105 11.16 -6.88 -20.10
N ILE A 106 10.34 -6.92 -19.06
CA ILE A 106 9.04 -6.25 -19.02
C ILE A 106 9.14 -4.85 -18.42
N LEU A 107 10.32 -4.48 -17.91
CA LEU A 107 10.56 -3.20 -17.27
C LEU A 107 10.78 -2.13 -18.33
N PRO A 108 10.36 -0.89 -18.06
CA PRO A 108 10.52 0.21 -19.00
C PRO A 108 12.01 0.52 -19.21
N PRO A 109 12.40 0.96 -20.41
CA PRO A 109 13.73 1.54 -20.64
C PRO A 109 13.97 2.74 -19.71
N ALA A 110 15.24 3.04 -19.42
CA ALA A 110 15.64 4.13 -18.53
C ALA A 110 15.02 5.50 -18.91
N GLU A 111 14.85 5.75 -20.22
CA GLU A 111 14.23 6.96 -20.76
C GLU A 111 12.77 7.12 -20.33
N ASP A 112 12.02 6.01 -20.24
CA ASP A 112 10.61 6.00 -19.87
C ASP A 112 10.40 5.86 -18.35
N THR A 113 11.40 5.39 -17.60
CA THR A 113 11.32 5.17 -16.15
C THR A 113 10.88 6.43 -15.40
N ALA A 114 11.48 7.59 -15.72
CA ALA A 114 11.13 8.84 -15.06
C ALA A 114 9.67 9.25 -15.30
N ARG A 115 9.14 9.02 -16.51
CA ARG A 115 7.73 9.27 -16.85
C ARG A 115 6.81 8.33 -16.07
N ASN A 116 7.17 7.06 -15.99
CA ASN A 116 6.36 6.05 -15.32
C ASN A 116 6.33 6.23 -13.80
N ILE A 117 7.44 6.66 -13.19
CA ILE A 117 7.50 7.05 -11.77
C ILE A 117 6.54 8.22 -11.51
N LYS A 118 6.56 9.27 -12.34
CA LYS A 118 5.65 10.42 -12.20
C LYS A 118 4.18 10.00 -12.35
N ALA A 119 3.87 9.15 -13.32
CA ALA A 119 2.52 8.63 -13.51
C ALA A 119 2.06 7.78 -12.33
N SER A 120 2.93 6.89 -11.83
CA SER A 120 2.67 6.05 -10.66
C SER A 120 2.43 6.89 -9.41
N MET A 121 3.23 7.93 -9.19
CA MET A 121 3.07 8.90 -8.10
C MET A 121 1.69 9.57 -8.12
N ILE A 122 1.22 10.03 -9.28
CA ILE A 122 -0.13 10.64 -9.41
C ILE A 122 -1.22 9.62 -9.04
N VAL A 123 -1.12 8.40 -9.57
CA VAL A 123 -2.08 7.33 -9.27
C VAL A 123 -2.07 6.98 -7.78
N TYR A 124 -0.89 6.91 -7.17
CA TYR A 124 -0.73 6.66 -5.74
C TYR A 124 -1.43 7.72 -4.88
N VAL A 125 -1.23 9.00 -5.22
CA VAL A 125 -1.90 10.12 -4.53
C VAL A 125 -3.41 10.03 -4.66
N LEU A 126 -3.94 9.73 -5.84
CA LEU A 126 -5.39 9.57 -6.05
C LEU A 126 -5.96 8.42 -5.21
N ILE A 127 -5.23 7.30 -5.11
CA ILE A 127 -5.63 6.17 -4.25
C ILE A 127 -5.63 6.59 -2.78
N LYS A 128 -4.58 7.28 -2.31
CA LYS A 128 -4.51 7.76 -0.92
C LYS A 128 -5.61 8.75 -0.59
N LEU A 129 -5.91 9.70 -1.49
CA LEU A 129 -7.01 10.65 -1.30
C LEU A 129 -8.37 9.93 -1.26
N MET A 130 -8.60 8.95 -2.14
CA MET A 130 -9.80 8.12 -2.10
C MET A 130 -9.91 7.37 -0.77
N LEU A 131 -8.82 6.77 -0.28
CA LEU A 131 -8.79 6.10 1.01
C LEU A 131 -9.07 7.06 2.17
N SER A 132 -8.43 8.22 2.19
CA SER A 132 -8.70 9.25 3.20
C SER A 132 -10.15 9.73 3.18
N PHE A 133 -10.75 9.84 2.00
CA PHE A 133 -12.18 10.16 1.86
C PHE A 133 -13.06 9.05 2.44
N VAL A 134 -12.82 7.79 2.08
CA VAL A 134 -13.59 6.64 2.59
C VAL A 134 -13.47 6.54 4.12
N VAL A 135 -12.25 6.67 4.65
CA VAL A 135 -11.99 6.64 6.09
C VAL A 135 -12.65 7.83 6.78
N GLY A 136 -12.51 9.04 6.25
CA GLY A 136 -13.14 10.24 6.79
C GLY A 136 -14.66 10.15 6.86
N SER A 137 -15.30 9.71 5.78
CA SER A 137 -16.75 9.49 5.75
C SER A 137 -17.20 8.41 6.74
N ALA A 138 -16.39 7.37 6.96
CA ALA A 138 -16.68 6.35 7.96
C ALA A 138 -16.61 6.91 9.39
N TYR A 139 -15.62 7.77 9.69
CA TYR A 139 -15.51 8.45 10.98
C TYR A 139 -16.66 9.43 11.24
N GLU A 140 -17.06 10.21 10.24
CA GLU A 140 -18.20 11.12 10.37
C GLU A 140 -19.53 10.37 10.58
N GLY A 141 -19.69 9.22 9.91
CA GLY A 141 -20.84 8.34 10.12
C GLY A 141 -20.87 7.66 11.51
N GLN A 142 -19.73 7.63 12.20
CA GLN A 142 -19.58 7.08 13.55
C GLN A 142 -19.75 8.12 14.65
N GLN A 143 -20.32 9.30 14.39
CA GLN A 143 -20.69 10.20 15.49
C GLN A 143 -21.75 9.53 16.38
N VAL A 144 -21.26 8.81 17.39
CA VAL A 144 -22.02 8.09 18.38
C VAL A 144 -22.74 9.13 19.22
N ILE A 145 -24.07 9.18 19.11
CA ILE A 145 -24.89 9.86 20.11
C ILE A 145 -24.61 9.13 21.44
N PRO A 146 -23.97 9.78 22.44
CA PRO A 146 -23.40 9.09 23.61
C PRO A 146 -24.39 8.24 24.42
N ASP A 147 -25.68 8.48 24.25
CA ASP A 147 -26.76 7.83 25.00
C ASP A 147 -27.72 7.01 24.12
N ALA A 148 -27.39 6.76 22.85
CA ALA A 148 -28.22 5.90 22.01
C ALA A 148 -28.02 4.43 22.45
N PRO A 149 -29.10 3.67 22.74
CA PRO A 149 -28.97 2.24 22.99
C PRO A 149 -28.32 1.57 21.76
N PRO A 150 -27.48 0.54 21.97
CA PRO A 150 -26.84 -0.15 20.85
C PRO A 150 -27.92 -0.64 19.89
N PRO A 151 -27.82 -0.34 18.58
CA PRO A 151 -28.83 -0.75 17.63
C PRO A 151 -28.95 -2.28 17.65
N GLU A 152 -30.19 -2.78 17.75
CA GLU A 152 -30.43 -4.22 17.73
C GLU A 152 -29.85 -4.83 16.43
N PRO A 153 -29.18 -5.99 16.50
CA PRO A 153 -28.61 -6.63 15.33
C PRO A 153 -29.72 -7.01 14.34
N ASN A 154 -29.86 -6.22 13.29
CA ASN A 154 -30.83 -6.45 12.21
C ASN A 154 -30.16 -7.21 11.06
N LEU A 155 -30.84 -8.21 10.50
CA LEU A 155 -30.41 -8.94 9.31
C LEU A 155 -29.96 -8.00 8.17
N GLN A 156 -30.65 -6.86 7.99
CA GLN A 156 -30.27 -5.87 6.98
C GLN A 156 -28.85 -5.32 7.20
N THR A 157 -28.49 -5.00 8.44
CA THR A 157 -27.14 -4.49 8.78
C THR A 157 -26.08 -5.57 8.58
N PHE A 158 -26.39 -6.82 8.93
CA PHE A 158 -25.51 -7.96 8.70
C PHE A 158 -25.25 -8.19 7.20
N VAL A 159 -26.31 -8.23 6.38
CA VAL A 159 -26.19 -8.40 4.92
C VAL A 159 -25.40 -7.24 4.30
N LEU A 160 -25.66 -6.00 4.73
CA LEU A 160 -24.90 -4.84 4.28
C LEU A 160 -23.41 -4.97 4.63
N ALA A 161 -23.08 -5.39 5.86
CA ALA A 161 -21.69 -5.62 6.27
C ALA A 161 -21.00 -6.69 5.43
N VAL A 162 -21.68 -7.83 5.14
CA VAL A 162 -21.14 -8.89 4.29
C VAL A 162 -20.90 -8.39 2.86
N VAL A 163 -21.84 -7.64 2.28
CA VAL A 163 -21.69 -7.05 0.94
C VAL A 163 -20.53 -6.05 0.93
N MET A 164 -20.39 -5.23 1.96
CA MET A 164 -19.28 -4.28 2.10
C MET A 164 -17.93 -5.00 2.19
N ILE A 165 -17.83 -6.07 2.97
CA ILE A 165 -16.60 -6.88 3.06
C ILE A 165 -16.26 -7.50 1.70
N ALA A 166 -17.23 -8.10 1.01
CA ALA A 166 -17.02 -8.67 -0.32
C ALA A 166 -16.58 -7.59 -1.33
N PHE A 167 -17.18 -6.41 -1.26
CA PHE A 167 -16.80 -5.26 -2.07
C PHE A 167 -15.38 -4.78 -1.75
N LEU A 168 -14.98 -4.72 -0.47
CA LEU A 168 -13.63 -4.34 -0.05
C LEU A 168 -12.57 -5.34 -0.54
N ILE A 169 -12.84 -6.65 -0.44
CA ILE A 169 -11.95 -7.69 -0.97
C ILE A 169 -11.79 -7.53 -2.49
N TRP A 170 -12.89 -7.29 -3.20
CA TRP A 170 -12.83 -7.01 -4.63
C TRP A 170 -12.08 -5.71 -4.96
N ALA A 171 -12.34 -4.65 -4.20
CA ALA A 171 -11.77 -3.33 -4.39
C ALA A 171 -10.27 -3.28 -4.05
N PHE A 172 -9.79 -4.23 -3.24
CA PHE A 172 -8.42 -4.30 -2.76
C PHE A 172 -7.38 -4.26 -3.89
N ARG A 173 -7.66 -4.87 -5.04
CA ARG A 173 -6.75 -4.85 -6.19
C ARG A 173 -6.50 -3.43 -6.74
N PHE A 174 -7.49 -2.53 -6.64
CA PHE A 174 -7.35 -1.17 -7.15
C PHE A 174 -6.35 -0.34 -6.33
N LEU A 175 -6.11 -0.71 -5.06
CA LEU A 175 -5.11 -0.07 -4.20
C LEU A 175 -3.70 -0.21 -4.75
N TRP A 176 -3.46 -1.18 -5.63
CA TRP A 176 -2.14 -1.51 -6.15
C TRP A 176 -1.92 -1.07 -7.61
N ILE A 177 -2.84 -0.30 -8.21
CA ILE A 177 -2.75 0.09 -9.64
C ILE A 177 -1.52 0.96 -9.95
N TYR A 178 -0.96 1.67 -8.98
CA TYR A 178 0.25 2.46 -9.23
C TYR A 178 1.48 1.56 -9.52
N ILE A 179 1.48 0.29 -9.08
CA ILE A 179 2.56 -0.67 -9.32
C ILE A 179 2.71 -1.04 -10.80
N PRO A 180 1.68 -1.55 -11.52
CA PRO A 180 1.81 -1.82 -12.95
C PRO A 180 2.15 -0.55 -13.75
N VAL A 181 1.68 0.62 -13.31
CA VAL A 181 2.03 1.90 -13.94
C VAL A 181 3.52 2.20 -13.84
N VAL A 182 4.16 1.97 -12.68
CA VAL A 182 5.63 2.15 -12.57
C VAL A 182 6.39 1.16 -13.44
N MET A 183 5.84 -0.04 -13.64
CA MET A 183 6.38 -1.07 -14.56
C MET A 183 6.13 -0.75 -16.04
N GLY A 184 5.55 0.42 -16.38
CA GLY A 184 5.23 0.80 -17.75
C GLY A 184 4.07 0.02 -18.37
N GLN A 185 3.31 -0.72 -17.56
CA GLN A 185 2.13 -1.42 -18.01
C GLN A 185 0.90 -0.51 -17.95
N SER A 186 0.04 -0.59 -18.96
CA SER A 186 -1.21 0.17 -18.94
C SER A 186 -2.15 -0.36 -17.85
N VAL A 187 -2.92 0.54 -17.23
CA VAL A 187 -3.96 0.17 -16.25
C VAL A 187 -4.95 -0.81 -16.86
N ARG A 188 -5.26 -0.66 -18.16
CA ARG A 188 -6.11 -1.61 -18.90
C ARG A 188 -5.51 -3.01 -18.95
N THR A 189 -4.20 -3.14 -19.22
CA THR A 189 -3.50 -4.43 -19.23
C THR A 189 -3.60 -5.08 -17.86
N TYR A 190 -3.37 -4.31 -16.80
CA TYR A 190 -3.51 -4.76 -15.42
C TYR A 190 -4.93 -5.27 -15.10
N LEU A 191 -5.96 -4.47 -15.38
CA LEU A 191 -7.36 -4.83 -15.10
C LEU A 191 -7.84 -6.05 -15.90
N ILE A 192 -7.31 -6.25 -17.11
CA ILE A 192 -7.58 -7.45 -17.90
C ILE A 192 -6.89 -8.67 -17.29
N ARG A 193 -5.67 -8.50 -16.77
CA ARG A 193 -4.87 -9.59 -16.20
C ARG A 193 -5.40 -10.03 -14.82
N PHE A 194 -5.82 -9.09 -14.00
CA PHE A 194 -6.38 -9.30 -12.66
C PHE A 194 -7.91 -9.13 -12.68
N ARG A 195 -8.58 -9.70 -13.69
CA ARG A 195 -10.03 -9.50 -13.91
C ARG A 195 -10.87 -10.25 -12.88
N ALA A 196 -10.44 -11.42 -12.44
CA ALA A 196 -11.25 -12.29 -11.60
C ALA A 196 -11.30 -11.78 -10.15
N TYR A 197 -12.42 -12.05 -9.45
CA TYR A 197 -12.55 -11.75 -8.02
C TYR A 197 -11.48 -12.50 -7.21
N SER A 198 -11.14 -13.73 -7.62
CA SER A 198 -10.13 -14.55 -6.97
C SER A 198 -8.73 -13.95 -6.98
N ASP A 199 -8.43 -13.06 -7.93
CA ASP A 199 -7.10 -12.46 -8.09
C ASP A 199 -6.78 -11.45 -6.96
N SER A 200 -7.80 -11.02 -6.17
CA SER A 200 -7.60 -10.21 -4.98
C SER A 200 -7.01 -10.99 -3.79
N PHE A 201 -7.26 -12.31 -3.70
CA PHE A 201 -6.80 -13.09 -2.54
C PHE A 201 -5.28 -13.19 -2.43
N PRO A 202 -4.50 -13.45 -3.49
CA PRO A 202 -3.04 -13.42 -3.41
C PRO A 202 -2.49 -12.05 -3.00
N LEU A 203 -3.09 -10.96 -3.51
CA LEU A 203 -2.71 -9.59 -3.14
C LEU A 203 -2.99 -9.31 -1.66
N LEU A 204 -4.16 -9.73 -1.18
CA LEU A 204 -4.54 -9.62 0.23
C LEU A 204 -3.63 -10.48 1.10
N GLY A 205 -3.29 -11.70 0.66
CA GLY A 205 -2.35 -12.60 1.34
C GLY A 205 -0.96 -11.97 1.51
N VAL A 206 -0.40 -11.37 0.45
CA VAL A 206 0.85 -10.59 0.53
C VAL A 206 0.72 -9.48 1.56
N TRP A 207 -0.35 -8.69 1.47
CA TRP A 207 -0.55 -7.55 2.35
C TRP A 207 -0.67 -7.97 3.82
N VAL A 208 -1.44 -9.03 4.13
CA VAL A 208 -1.57 -9.59 5.48
C VAL A 208 -0.22 -10.09 6.00
N LEU A 209 0.56 -10.80 5.18
CA LEU A 209 1.90 -11.26 5.59
C LEU A 209 2.87 -10.09 5.85
N CYS A 210 2.71 -8.96 5.17
CA CYS A 210 3.46 -7.74 5.47
C CYS A 210 2.91 -7.05 6.72
N PHE A 211 1.59 -7.05 6.91
CA PHE A 211 0.88 -6.33 7.96
C PHE A 211 1.09 -6.93 9.35
N VAL A 212 0.92 -8.24 9.50
CA VAL A 212 0.99 -8.94 10.80
C VAL A 212 2.29 -8.67 11.57
N PRO A 213 3.50 -8.84 11.00
CA PRO A 213 4.72 -8.56 11.76
C PRO A 213 4.87 -7.08 12.12
N VAL A 214 4.42 -6.19 11.24
CA VAL A 214 4.52 -4.74 11.45
C VAL A 214 3.56 -4.26 12.54
N ILE A 215 2.32 -4.76 12.59
CA ILE A 215 1.35 -4.39 13.62
C ILE A 215 1.74 -4.96 14.99
N LEU A 216 2.27 -6.20 15.05
CA LEU A 216 2.81 -6.76 16.30
C LEU A 216 3.96 -5.91 16.84
N PHE A 217 4.85 -5.46 15.96
CA PHE A 217 5.93 -4.56 16.33
C PHE A 217 5.40 -3.19 16.81
N MET A 218 4.37 -2.65 16.15
CA MET A 218 3.72 -1.42 16.58
C MET A 218 3.10 -1.54 17.98
N ILE A 219 2.38 -2.63 18.27
CA ILE A 219 1.77 -2.87 19.58
C ILE A 219 2.86 -2.90 20.65
N LEU A 220 3.94 -3.66 20.41
CA LEU A 220 5.05 -3.76 21.36
C LEU A 220 5.73 -2.40 21.62
N ILE A 221 5.97 -1.61 20.58
CA ILE A 221 6.55 -0.26 20.74
C ILE A 221 5.59 0.67 21.48
N SER A 222 4.29 0.61 21.18
CA SER A 222 3.28 1.46 21.81
C SER A 222 3.16 1.19 23.30
N GLU A 223 3.13 -0.09 23.69
CA GLU A 223 3.11 -0.52 25.10
C GLU A 223 4.39 -0.10 25.84
N PHE A 224 5.55 -0.29 25.20
CA PHE A 224 6.82 0.12 25.77
C PHE A 224 6.91 1.64 25.95
N TYR A 225 6.45 2.40 24.94
CA TYR A 225 6.36 3.85 25.01
C TYR A 225 5.43 4.30 26.13
N GLY A 226 4.25 3.69 26.26
CA GLY A 226 3.30 4.02 27.33
C GLY A 226 3.83 3.71 28.71
N MET A 227 4.52 2.59 28.89
CA MET A 227 5.19 2.25 30.15
C MET A 227 6.25 3.30 30.53
N ILE A 228 7.08 3.75 29.58
CA ILE A 228 8.09 4.78 29.84
C ILE A 228 7.44 6.10 30.23
N MET A 229 6.44 6.54 29.46
CA MET A 229 5.78 7.84 29.70
C MET A 229 4.99 7.84 31.01
N GLY A 230 4.30 6.74 31.33
CA GLY A 230 3.63 6.57 32.63
C GLY A 230 4.62 6.61 33.80
N GLY A 231 5.82 6.02 33.65
CA GLY A 231 6.90 6.11 34.64
C GLY A 231 7.43 7.53 34.85
N LEU A 232 7.30 8.40 33.85
CA LEU A 232 7.65 9.83 33.92
C LEU A 232 6.49 10.71 34.44
N GLY A 233 5.35 10.12 34.81
CA GLY A 233 4.16 10.85 35.25
C GLY A 233 3.42 11.57 34.11
N VAL A 234 3.69 11.21 32.87
CA VAL A 234 3.02 11.77 31.69
C VAL A 234 1.74 10.98 31.45
N GLY A 235 0.58 11.62 31.59
CA GLY A 235 -0.71 10.99 31.35
C GLY A 235 -1.00 10.73 29.87
N ASP A 236 -1.87 9.76 29.59
CA ASP A 236 -2.24 9.33 28.23
C ASP A 236 -2.89 10.45 27.39
N SER A 237 -3.57 11.39 28.03
CA SER A 237 -4.18 12.56 27.40
C SER A 237 -3.22 13.74 27.21
N SER A 238 -1.94 13.57 27.58
CA SER A 238 -0.97 14.64 27.40
C SER A 238 -0.60 14.78 25.92
N ILE A 239 -0.41 16.03 25.49
CA ILE A 239 0.03 16.34 24.13
C ILE A 239 1.35 15.64 23.77
N VAL A 240 2.24 15.44 24.74
CA VAL A 240 3.53 14.76 24.53
C VAL A 240 3.31 13.28 24.22
N PHE A 241 2.41 12.62 24.96
CA PHE A 241 2.05 11.23 24.72
C PHE A 241 1.44 11.06 23.32
N GLU A 242 0.41 11.84 22.99
CA GLU A 242 -0.26 11.81 21.68
C GLU A 242 0.72 12.09 20.53
N THR A 243 1.60 13.07 20.69
CA THR A 243 2.61 13.41 19.69
C THR A 243 3.55 12.23 19.44
N GLY A 244 4.08 11.59 20.49
CA GLY A 244 4.96 10.44 20.31
C GLY A 244 4.27 9.24 19.68
N MET A 245 3.01 8.99 20.03
CA MET A 245 2.18 7.96 19.39
C MET A 245 1.95 8.27 17.90
N ALA A 246 1.68 9.52 17.55
CA ALA A 246 1.53 9.95 16.16
C ALA A 246 2.83 9.76 15.35
N VAL A 247 4.01 9.98 15.97
CA VAL A 247 5.31 9.71 15.34
C VAL A 247 5.50 8.21 15.08
N ILE A 248 5.22 7.36 16.07
CA ILE A 248 5.32 5.90 15.93
C ILE A 248 4.39 5.43 14.80
N GLN A 249 3.14 5.88 14.80
CA GLN A 249 2.16 5.54 13.77
C GLN A 249 2.62 6.00 12.38
N ALA A 250 3.08 7.24 12.23
CA ALA A 250 3.57 7.77 10.96
C ALA A 250 4.73 6.93 10.38
N PHE A 251 5.64 6.47 11.25
CA PHE A 251 6.75 5.60 10.86
C PHE A 251 6.26 4.22 10.42
N ILE A 252 5.42 3.57 11.24
CA ILE A 252 4.88 2.23 10.97
C ILE A 252 4.05 2.22 9.68
N ASP A 253 3.19 3.21 9.47
CA ASP A 253 2.36 3.34 8.27
C ASP A 253 3.21 3.42 7.01
N PHE A 254 4.30 4.20 7.06
CA PHE A 254 5.22 4.32 5.93
C PHE A 254 5.98 3.00 5.67
N VAL A 255 6.51 2.35 6.72
CA VAL A 255 7.20 1.06 6.59
C VAL A 255 6.27 0.00 6.00
N LEU A 256 5.04 -0.08 6.49
CA LEU A 256 4.03 -1.00 5.97
C LEU A 256 3.75 -0.73 4.49
N SER A 257 3.53 0.53 4.12
CA SER A 257 3.28 0.93 2.73
C SER A 257 4.48 0.52 1.86
N LEU A 258 5.70 0.80 2.27
CA LEU A 258 6.93 0.49 1.52
C LEU A 258 7.09 -1.02 1.29
N VAL A 259 7.04 -1.81 2.37
CA VAL A 259 7.28 -3.27 2.29
C VAL A 259 6.19 -3.97 1.49
N SER A 260 4.91 -3.63 1.73
CA SER A 260 3.79 -4.22 1.00
C SER A 260 3.81 -3.85 -0.49
N SER A 261 4.18 -2.60 -0.83
CA SER A 261 4.34 -2.18 -2.24
C SER A 261 5.40 -3.00 -2.97
N LEU A 262 6.55 -3.23 -2.32
CA LEU A 262 7.63 -4.05 -2.87
C LEU A 262 7.20 -5.51 -3.04
N ALA A 263 6.53 -6.08 -2.04
CA ALA A 263 6.07 -7.47 -2.08
C ALA A 263 5.03 -7.67 -3.19
N VAL A 264 4.07 -6.76 -3.32
CA VAL A 264 3.08 -6.80 -4.39
C VAL A 264 3.75 -6.60 -5.76
N ALA A 265 4.75 -5.73 -5.87
CA ALA A 265 5.50 -5.55 -7.10
C ALA A 265 6.20 -6.83 -7.57
N TYR A 266 6.84 -7.57 -6.67
CA TYR A 266 7.41 -8.88 -7.01
C TYR A 266 6.35 -9.89 -7.47
N GLY A 267 5.21 -9.92 -6.79
CA GLY A 267 4.08 -10.77 -7.18
C GLY A 267 3.55 -10.43 -8.58
N MET A 268 3.30 -9.14 -8.84
CA MET A 268 2.82 -8.66 -10.14
C MET A 268 3.85 -8.91 -11.26
N TYR A 269 5.14 -8.71 -10.97
CA TYR A 269 6.23 -9.01 -11.91
C TYR A 269 6.22 -10.48 -12.33
N SER A 270 6.09 -11.40 -11.38
CA SER A 270 5.94 -12.84 -11.65
C SER A 270 4.75 -13.13 -12.56
N VAL A 271 3.59 -12.51 -12.31
CA VAL A 271 2.38 -12.67 -13.11
C VAL A 271 2.55 -12.14 -14.54
N PHE A 272 3.21 -10.99 -14.72
CA PHE A 272 3.43 -10.40 -16.05
C PHE A 272 4.46 -11.18 -16.87
N ASN A 273 5.49 -11.75 -16.24
CA ASN A 273 6.46 -12.62 -16.91
C ASN A 273 5.94 -14.02 -17.24
N ASN A 274 4.72 -14.37 -16.80
CA ASN A 274 4.21 -15.74 -16.84
C ASN A 274 5.16 -16.73 -16.14
N GLU A 275 5.87 -16.28 -15.10
CA GLU A 275 6.58 -17.14 -14.14
C GLU A 275 5.55 -17.83 -13.25
N ASN A 276 4.47 -18.39 -13.83
CA ASN A 276 3.39 -19.06 -13.11
C ASN A 276 3.96 -20.28 -12.39
N LYS A 277 4.51 -20.03 -11.20
CA LYS A 277 4.69 -21.02 -10.17
C LYS A 277 3.28 -21.43 -9.81
N LYS A 278 2.84 -22.58 -10.31
CA LYS A 278 1.71 -23.26 -9.71
C LYS A 278 2.14 -23.53 -8.28
N THR A 279 1.64 -22.73 -7.35
CA THR A 279 1.55 -23.14 -5.97
C THR A 279 0.54 -24.28 -5.97
N ASP A 280 1.02 -25.52 -5.94
CA ASP A 280 0.22 -26.75 -5.87
C ASP A 280 -0.47 -26.88 -4.48
N ILE A 281 -1.13 -25.81 -4.02
CA ILE A 281 -1.75 -25.73 -2.68
C ILE A 281 -3.24 -26.10 -2.73
N TRP A 282 -3.75 -26.54 -3.88
CA TRP A 282 -5.12 -27.06 -4.03
C TRP A 282 -5.18 -28.24 -5.00
#